data_AF-A0A7R9VVW7-F1
#
_entry.id   AF-A0A7R9VVW7-F1
#
_cell.length_a   1.000
_cell.length_b   1.000
_cell.length_c   1.000
_cell.angle_alpha   90.00
_cell.angle_beta   90.00
_cell.angle_gamma   90.00
#
_symmetry.space_group_name_H-M   'P 1'
#
loop_
_entity.id
_entity.type
_entity.pdbx_description
1 polymer ?
#
loop_
_entity_poly.entity_id
_entity_poly.type
_entity_poly.pdbx_seq_one_letter_code
_entity_poly.pdbx_strand_id
1 'polypeptide(L)'
;VRRVLLPAMVLLASTKHCFDPDFWTGAEEMGLDGVGPDKACLLDGYGSDGTQTQSASAGSFSGEGEASIEDPAADRAGREFMKRAFERNVAVHPWTERLEVEFVDKQRFDTAEDELRYLFCELGVNGIFAENVDVGLRVAVLGCPGERNSVSPSPTLVAAVSS
;
A
#
# COMPACT_ATOMS: atom_id res chain seq x y z
N VAL A 1 16.06 -25.45 -23.79
CA VAL A 1 16.00 -25.54 -22.31
C VAL A 1 14.65 -25.01 -21.88
N ARG A 2 13.74 -25.85 -21.34
CA ARG A 2 12.48 -25.34 -20.75
C ARG A 2 12.86 -24.60 -19.47
N ARG A 3 12.67 -23.27 -19.43
CA ARG A 3 12.76 -22.53 -18.17
C ARG A 3 11.63 -23.03 -17.29
N VAL A 4 11.97 -23.62 -16.15
CA VAL A 4 10.99 -23.88 -15.10
C VAL A 4 10.60 -22.49 -14.58
N LEU A 5 9.36 -22.08 -14.82
CA LEU A 5 8.80 -20.89 -14.20
C LEU A 5 8.57 -21.25 -12.73
N LEU A 6 9.46 -20.77 -11.86
CA LEU A 6 9.22 -20.81 -10.43
C LEU A 6 8.02 -19.88 -10.15
N PRO A 7 7.10 -20.29 -9.25
CA PRO A 7 6.03 -19.40 -8.81
C PRO A 7 6.62 -18.12 -8.22
N ALA A 8 5.96 -16.99 -8.44
CA ALA A 8 6.37 -15.73 -7.85
C ALA A 8 6.40 -15.83 -6.32
N MET A 9 7.51 -15.45 -5.70
CA MET A 9 7.65 -15.45 -4.24
C MET A 9 7.19 -14.11 -3.67
N VAL A 10 6.18 -14.16 -2.81
CA VAL A 10 5.62 -12.99 -2.14
C VAL A 10 5.78 -13.12 -0.63
N LEU A 11 6.39 -12.11 0.01
CA LEU A 11 6.52 -12.05 1.47
C LEU A 11 5.34 -11.27 2.05
N LEU A 12 4.55 -11.90 2.92
CA LEU A 12 3.52 -11.21 3.70
C LEU A 12 4.14 -10.59 4.95
N ALA A 13 4.01 -9.27 5.11
CA ALA A 13 4.57 -8.53 6.23
C ALA A 13 3.45 -7.96 7.09
N SER A 14 3.47 -8.22 8.40
CA SER A 14 2.60 -7.52 9.35
C SER A 14 3.06 -6.06 9.54
N THR A 15 2.21 -5.22 10.12
CA THR A 15 2.54 -3.83 10.50
C THR A 15 3.85 -3.67 11.27
N LYS A 16 4.21 -4.66 12.13
CA LYS A 16 5.46 -4.60 12.90
C LYS A 16 6.72 -4.79 12.05
N HIS A 17 6.62 -5.57 10.98
CA HIS A 17 7.78 -6.01 10.19
C HIS A 17 8.06 -5.10 9.00
N CYS A 18 7.05 -4.40 8.47
CA CYS A 18 7.24 -3.49 7.33
C CYS A 18 8.08 -2.23 7.65
N PHE A 19 8.25 -1.92 8.94
CA PHE A 19 9.08 -0.81 9.42
C PHE A 19 10.40 -1.27 10.05
N ASP A 20 10.70 -2.57 10.02
CA ASP A 20 11.99 -3.07 10.46
C ASP A 20 13.10 -2.49 9.54
N PRO A 21 14.17 -1.89 10.08
CA PRO A 21 15.28 -1.38 9.26
C PRO A 21 15.89 -2.45 8.35
N ASP A 22 15.84 -3.72 8.75
CA ASP A 22 16.42 -4.85 8.01
C ASP A 22 15.40 -5.52 7.07
N PHE A 23 14.14 -5.07 7.04
CA PHE A 23 13.08 -5.63 6.20
C PHE A 23 13.49 -5.76 4.74
N TRP A 24 14.01 -4.66 4.17
CA TRP A 24 14.39 -4.60 2.75
C TRP A 24 15.67 -5.36 2.46
N THR A 25 16.58 -5.49 3.42
CA THR A 25 17.79 -6.31 3.31
C THR A 25 17.40 -7.78 3.17
N GLY A 26 16.53 -8.27 4.05
CA GLY A 26 16.03 -9.65 3.97
C GLY A 26 15.25 -9.92 2.68
N ALA A 27 14.43 -8.97 2.22
CA ALA A 27 13.67 -9.09 0.98
C ALA A 27 14.56 -9.27 -0.26
N GLU A 28 15.68 -8.54 -0.31
CA GLU A 28 16.65 -8.60 -1.41
C GLU A 28 17.43 -9.92 -1.41
N GLU A 29 17.88 -10.37 -0.24
CA GLU A 29 18.59 -11.64 -0.10
C GLU A 29 17.74 -12.86 -0.51
N MET A 30 16.42 -12.77 -0.31
CA MET A 30 15.47 -13.82 -0.68
C MET A 30 15.10 -13.83 -2.16
N GLY A 31 15.42 -12.78 -2.93
CA GLY A 31 15.06 -12.68 -4.35
C GLY A 31 13.54 -12.71 -4.58
N LEU A 32 12.79 -11.95 -3.78
CA LEU A 32 11.34 -11.90 -3.84
C LEU A 32 10.84 -11.20 -5.12
N ASP A 33 9.72 -11.68 -5.66
CA ASP A 33 9.01 -11.04 -6.76
C ASP A 33 8.00 -9.99 -6.25
N GLY A 34 7.54 -10.14 -5.00
CA GLY A 34 6.59 -9.23 -4.39
C GLY A 34 6.63 -9.19 -2.86
N VAL A 35 6.01 -8.17 -2.31
CA VAL A 35 5.70 -8.03 -0.89
C VAL A 35 4.22 -7.73 -0.72
N GLY A 36 3.60 -8.40 0.24
CA GLY A 36 2.27 -8.08 0.72
C GLY A 36 2.33 -7.50 2.12
N PRO A 37 2.52 -6.18 2.28
CA PRO A 37 2.47 -5.56 3.59
C PRO A 37 1.03 -5.49 4.09
N ASP A 38 0.84 -5.47 5.40
CA ASP A 38 -0.42 -5.03 5.99
C ASP A 38 -0.72 -3.62 5.45
N LYS A 39 -1.96 -3.35 5.03
CA LYS A 39 -2.31 -2.03 4.47
C LYS A 39 -1.98 -0.88 5.43
N ALA A 40 -2.01 -1.11 6.74
CA ALA A 40 -1.62 -0.13 7.75
C ALA A 40 -0.18 0.38 7.56
N CYS A 41 0.72 -0.46 7.01
CA CYS A 41 2.10 -0.04 6.66
C CYS A 41 2.15 1.11 5.66
N LEU A 42 1.11 1.23 4.81
CA LEU A 42 1.00 2.24 3.77
C LEU A 42 0.13 3.42 4.20
N LEU A 43 -0.82 3.18 5.11
CA LEU A 43 -1.89 4.13 5.45
C LEU A 43 -1.73 4.82 6.80
N ASP A 44 -1.05 4.23 7.78
CA ASP A 44 -1.00 4.82 9.13
C ASP A 44 0.30 5.59 9.38
N GLY A 45 1.30 5.41 8.53
CA GLY A 45 2.64 5.88 8.81
C GLY A 45 3.20 5.36 10.13
N TYR A 46 4.46 5.66 10.38
CA TYR A 46 5.08 5.30 11.65
C TYR A 46 4.62 6.27 12.75
N GLY A 47 3.53 5.97 13.46
CA GLY A 47 3.23 6.63 14.74
C GLY A 47 1.78 6.67 15.21
N SER A 48 1.39 5.70 16.04
CA SER A 48 0.44 5.96 17.13
C SER A 48 0.89 5.51 18.51
N ASP A 49 1.91 4.64 18.68
CA ASP A 49 2.69 4.58 19.93
C ASP A 49 3.94 3.66 19.89
N GLY A 50 5.09 4.19 19.46
CA GLY A 50 6.36 3.47 19.66
C GLY A 50 7.60 3.94 18.90
N THR A 51 7.74 5.27 18.67
CA THR A 51 8.99 6.06 18.46
C THR A 51 10.12 5.43 17.59
N GLN A 52 10.58 6.05 16.51
CA GLN A 52 11.12 7.42 16.44
C GLN A 52 10.72 8.20 15.18
N THR A 53 10.17 9.38 15.46
CA THR A 53 10.38 10.59 14.69
C THR A 53 11.86 10.98 14.69
N GLN A 54 12.43 11.16 13.50
CA GLN A 54 13.41 12.24 13.30
C GLN A 54 12.86 13.22 12.28
N SER A 55 12.12 14.16 12.87
CA SER A 55 11.69 15.43 12.31
C SER A 55 12.88 16.26 11.80
N ALA A 56 12.84 16.58 10.52
CA ALA A 56 13.27 17.86 9.97
C ALA A 56 12.16 18.26 8.95
N SER A 57 11.51 19.42 8.98
CA SER A 57 11.75 20.69 9.64
C SER A 57 10.44 21.48 9.72
N ALA A 58 10.42 22.46 10.65
CA ALA A 58 9.35 23.37 11.03
C ALA A 58 8.54 24.04 9.90
N GLY A 59 7.25 24.25 10.19
CA GLY A 59 6.35 25.15 9.48
C GLY A 59 5.02 25.28 10.22
N SER A 60 4.95 26.21 11.17
CA SER A 60 3.72 26.58 11.88
C SER A 60 2.80 27.33 10.91
N PHE A 61 1.58 26.84 10.68
CA PHE A 61 0.54 27.62 9.98
C PHE A 61 -0.82 27.36 10.63
N SER A 62 -1.34 28.40 11.29
CA SER A 62 -2.72 28.50 11.77
C SER A 62 -3.62 28.97 10.62
N GLY A 63 -4.56 28.14 10.21
CA GLY A 63 -5.61 28.51 9.25
C GLY A 63 -6.82 27.60 9.42
N GLU A 64 -7.92 28.18 9.88
CA GLU A 64 -9.24 27.55 9.90
C GLU A 64 -9.73 27.41 8.46
N GLY A 65 -9.63 26.20 7.93
CA GLY A 65 -10.23 25.74 6.67
C GLY A 65 -10.58 24.28 6.84
N GLU A 66 -11.69 23.84 6.24
CA GLU A 66 -12.15 22.45 6.28
C GLU A 66 -11.00 21.49 6.00
N ALA A 67 -10.53 20.82 7.05
CA ALA A 67 -9.43 19.90 6.99
C ALA A 67 -9.93 18.61 6.35
N SER A 68 -9.70 18.46 5.04
CA SER A 68 -9.33 17.15 4.54
C SER A 68 -8.11 16.73 5.37
N ILE A 69 -8.30 15.77 6.26
CA ILE A 69 -7.24 15.25 7.13
C ILE A 69 -6.32 14.41 6.25
N GLU A 70 -5.54 15.08 5.41
CA GLU A 70 -4.38 14.50 4.78
C GLU A 70 -3.32 14.45 5.88
N ASP A 71 -3.11 13.30 6.51
CA ASP A 71 -1.94 13.12 7.38
C ASP A 71 -0.70 13.04 6.49
N PRO A 72 0.11 14.11 6.39
CA PRO A 72 1.23 14.17 5.47
C PRO A 72 2.36 13.19 5.86
N ALA A 73 2.35 12.65 7.08
CA ALA A 73 3.33 11.67 7.54
C ALA A 73 3.00 10.26 7.06
N ALA A 74 1.74 9.84 7.17
CA ALA A 74 1.26 8.57 6.65
C ALA A 74 1.44 8.47 5.13
N ASP A 75 1.06 9.53 4.45
CA ASP A 75 1.26 9.75 3.03
C ASP A 75 2.72 9.62 2.59
N ARG A 76 3.64 10.14 3.40
CA ARG A 76 5.08 10.05 3.15
C ARG A 76 5.59 8.63 3.35
N ALA A 77 5.14 7.94 4.39
CA ALA A 77 5.56 6.58 4.69
C ALA A 77 5.14 5.60 3.59
N GLY A 78 3.89 5.67 3.14
CA GLY A 78 3.40 4.87 2.01
C GLY A 78 4.19 5.13 0.73
N ARG A 79 4.44 6.40 0.39
CA ARG A 79 5.26 6.76 -0.79
C ARG A 79 6.71 6.32 -0.68
N GLU A 80 7.32 6.41 0.50
CA GLU A 80 8.68 5.92 0.73
C GLU A 80 8.75 4.40 0.60
N PHE A 81 7.77 3.68 1.14
CA PHE A 81 7.66 2.23 1.00
C PHE A 81 7.61 1.83 -0.47
N MET A 82 6.73 2.47 -1.25
CA MET A 82 6.58 2.20 -2.68
C MET A 82 7.86 2.53 -3.47
N LYS A 83 8.55 3.63 -3.12
CA LYS A 83 9.84 3.97 -3.72
C LYS A 83 10.88 2.87 -3.50
N ARG A 84 11.00 2.35 -2.26
CA ARG A 84 11.97 1.29 -1.92
C ARG A 84 11.66 -0.02 -2.65
N ALA A 85 10.38 -0.34 -2.82
CA ALA A 85 9.94 -1.51 -3.59
C ALA A 85 10.29 -1.37 -5.08
N PHE A 86 10.03 -0.20 -5.66
CA PHE A 86 10.35 0.10 -7.05
C PHE A 86 11.85 0.02 -7.34
N GLU A 87 12.69 0.59 -6.47
CA GLU A 87 14.17 0.52 -6.59
C GLU A 87 14.69 -0.94 -6.62
N ARG A 88 13.93 -1.88 -6.05
CA ARG A 88 14.27 -3.31 -5.97
C ARG A 88 13.52 -4.16 -6.99
N ASN A 89 12.69 -3.55 -7.84
CA ASN A 89 11.84 -4.24 -8.81
C ASN A 89 10.93 -5.30 -8.15
N VAL A 90 10.37 -4.96 -6.98
CA VAL A 90 9.46 -5.83 -6.20
C VAL A 90 8.04 -5.27 -6.31
N ALA A 91 7.07 -6.13 -6.62
CA ALA A 91 5.66 -5.75 -6.65
C ALA A 91 5.10 -5.58 -5.23
N VAL A 92 4.21 -4.61 -5.03
CA VAL A 92 3.56 -4.36 -3.73
C VAL A 92 2.07 -4.67 -3.83
N HIS A 93 1.63 -5.66 -3.07
CA HIS A 93 0.23 -6.09 -2.98
C HIS A 93 -0.22 -6.05 -1.51
N PRO A 94 -0.63 -4.89 -0.96
CA PRO A 94 -1.09 -4.84 0.42
C PRO A 94 -2.17 -5.89 0.70
N TRP A 95 -2.16 -6.46 1.89
CA TRP A 95 -3.20 -7.38 2.33
C TRP A 95 -4.11 -6.72 3.36
N THR A 96 -5.38 -7.11 3.33
CA THR A 96 -6.38 -6.78 4.32
C THR A 96 -7.31 -7.97 4.48
N GLU A 97 -7.75 -8.26 5.70
CA GLU A 97 -8.70 -9.34 5.91
C GLU A 97 -10.01 -9.04 5.16
N ARG A 98 -10.53 -7.81 5.29
CA ARG A 98 -11.89 -7.46 4.89
C ARG A 98 -11.94 -6.06 4.27
N LEU A 99 -12.72 -5.91 3.19
CA LEU A 99 -12.92 -4.64 2.46
C LEU A 99 -14.25 -3.97 2.82
N GLU A 100 -14.88 -4.43 3.89
CA GLU A 100 -16.08 -3.85 4.44
C GLU A 100 -15.79 -2.51 5.12
N VAL A 101 -16.83 -1.67 5.21
CA VAL A 101 -16.80 -0.31 5.78
C VAL A 101 -16.13 -0.25 7.16
N GLU A 102 -16.25 -1.30 7.95
CA GLU A 102 -15.69 -1.41 9.31
C GLU A 102 -14.16 -1.51 9.34
N PHE A 103 -13.55 -1.93 8.23
CA PHE A 103 -12.10 -2.11 8.10
C PHE A 103 -11.45 -0.96 7.32
N VAL A 104 -12.24 -0.03 6.80
CA VAL A 104 -11.76 1.17 6.15
C VAL A 104 -11.15 2.09 7.19
N ASP A 105 -10.05 2.76 6.86
CA ASP A 105 -9.58 3.87 7.70
C ASP A 105 -10.57 5.04 7.61
N LYS A 106 -11.53 5.04 8.53
CA LYS A 106 -12.61 6.02 8.62
C LYS A 106 -12.14 7.43 8.98
N GLN A 107 -10.89 7.60 9.40
CA GLN A 107 -10.33 8.93 9.61
C GLN A 107 -9.98 9.59 8.28
N ARG A 108 -9.65 8.78 7.26
CA ARG A 108 -9.15 9.23 5.96
C ARG A 108 -10.11 8.99 4.80
N PHE A 109 -10.94 7.94 4.87
CA PHE A 109 -11.78 7.49 3.76
C PHE A 109 -13.22 7.22 4.19
N ASP A 110 -14.16 7.74 3.41
CA ASP A 110 -15.58 7.50 3.62
C ASP A 110 -16.00 6.08 3.22
N THR A 111 -15.38 5.54 2.16
CA THR A 111 -15.70 4.22 1.61
C THR A 111 -14.47 3.38 1.32
N ALA A 112 -14.65 2.06 1.25
CA ALA A 112 -13.58 1.14 0.84
C ALA A 112 -13.15 1.40 -0.61
N GLU A 113 -14.06 1.87 -1.47
CA GLU A 113 -13.69 2.25 -2.83
C GLU A 113 -12.71 3.43 -2.85
N ASP A 114 -12.87 4.40 -1.95
CA ASP A 114 -11.99 5.58 -1.88
C ASP A 114 -10.60 5.22 -1.34
N GLU A 115 -10.55 4.37 -0.31
CA GLU A 115 -9.28 3.81 0.19
C GLU A 115 -8.54 3.04 -0.91
N LEU A 116 -9.25 2.15 -1.62
CA LEU A 116 -8.67 1.39 -2.73
C LEU A 116 -8.21 2.28 -3.88
N ARG A 117 -8.99 3.31 -4.23
CA ARG A 117 -8.59 4.29 -5.24
C ARG A 117 -7.31 4.99 -4.81
N TYR A 118 -7.19 5.40 -3.56
CA TYR A 118 -5.96 6.00 -3.06
C TYR A 118 -4.77 5.04 -3.17
N LEU A 119 -4.93 3.78 -2.74
CA LEU A 119 -3.87 2.77 -2.86
C LEU A 119 -3.43 2.56 -4.32
N PHE A 120 -4.37 2.40 -5.25
CA PHE A 120 -4.05 2.15 -6.66
C PHE A 120 -3.54 3.38 -7.39
N CYS A 121 -4.17 4.54 -7.19
CA CYS A 121 -3.98 5.72 -8.02
C CYS A 121 -2.94 6.68 -7.45
N GLU A 122 -2.92 6.86 -6.13
CA GLU A 122 -2.03 7.82 -5.48
C GLU A 122 -0.74 7.15 -5.00
N LEU A 123 -0.82 5.95 -4.42
CA LEU A 123 0.38 5.19 -4.01
C LEU A 123 0.95 4.31 -5.12
N GLY A 124 0.12 3.87 -6.06
CA GLY A 124 0.58 3.03 -7.18
C GLY A 124 0.85 1.57 -6.80
N VAL A 125 0.09 1.01 -5.84
CA VAL A 125 0.23 -0.42 -5.50
C VAL A 125 -0.13 -1.30 -6.71
N ASN A 126 0.54 -2.44 -6.82
CA ASN A 126 0.38 -3.31 -8.00
C ASN A 126 -0.87 -4.19 -7.92
N GLY A 127 -1.50 -4.29 -6.75
CA GLY A 127 -2.57 -5.24 -6.47
C GLY A 127 -3.02 -5.14 -5.02
N ILE A 128 -4.03 -5.92 -4.65
CA ILE A 128 -4.45 -6.07 -3.26
C ILE A 128 -4.80 -7.53 -2.98
N PHE A 129 -4.42 -8.02 -1.81
CA PHE A 129 -4.91 -9.27 -1.24
C PHE A 129 -6.07 -8.96 -0.30
N ALA A 130 -7.23 -9.53 -0.57
CA ALA A 130 -8.41 -9.39 0.28
C ALA A 130 -9.21 -10.71 0.30
N GLU A 131 -9.87 -11.00 1.42
CA GLU A 131 -10.80 -12.14 1.50
C GLU A 131 -12.02 -11.93 0.58
N ASN A 132 -12.51 -10.68 0.51
CA ASN A 132 -13.54 -10.26 -0.42
C ASN A 132 -12.93 -9.51 -1.60
N VAL A 133 -13.13 -10.00 -2.82
CA VAL A 133 -12.51 -9.45 -4.04
C VAL A 133 -13.41 -8.49 -4.82
N ASP A 134 -14.71 -8.41 -4.52
CA ASP A 134 -15.69 -7.74 -5.40
C ASP A 134 -15.44 -6.23 -5.51
N VAL A 135 -15.15 -5.58 -4.38
CA VAL A 135 -14.86 -4.13 -4.34
C VAL A 135 -13.50 -3.84 -4.96
N GLY A 136 -12.48 -4.66 -4.64
CA GLY A 136 -11.14 -4.56 -5.22
C GLY A 136 -11.16 -4.67 -6.74
N LEU A 137 -11.88 -5.66 -7.28
CA LEU A 137 -12.04 -5.85 -8.72
C LEU A 137 -12.76 -4.68 -9.38
N ARG A 138 -13.82 -4.16 -8.76
CA ARG A 138 -14.57 -3.02 -9.28
C ARG A 138 -13.67 -1.79 -9.41
N VAL A 139 -12.91 -1.46 -8.36
CA VAL A 139 -12.02 -0.29 -8.38
C VAL A 139 -10.89 -0.49 -9.40
N ALA A 140 -10.30 -1.68 -9.46
CA ALA A 140 -9.26 -2.00 -10.44
C ALA A 140 -9.75 -1.86 -11.90
N VAL A 141 -11.00 -2.23 -12.18
CA VAL A 141 -11.61 -2.11 -13.53
C VAL A 141 -12.00 -0.66 -13.85
N LEU A 142 -12.50 0.09 -12.87
CA LEU A 142 -12.86 1.50 -13.07
C LEU A 142 -11.63 2.39 -13.32
N GLY A 143 -10.48 2.00 -12.76
CA GLY A 143 -9.22 2.73 -12.92
C GLY A 143 -9.22 4.10 -12.23
N CYS A 144 -8.19 4.88 -12.52
CA CYS A 144 -7.93 6.14 -11.84
C CYS A 144 -8.61 7.34 -12.53
N PRO A 145 -9.27 8.23 -11.78
CA PRO A 145 -9.93 9.40 -12.36
C PRO A 145 -8.89 10.34 -12.98
N GLY A 146 -9.05 10.66 -14.27
CA GLY A 146 -8.15 11.57 -15.00
C GLY A 146 -7.14 10.89 -15.93
N GLU A 147 -6.99 9.56 -15.85
CA GLU A 147 -6.13 8.78 -16.76
C GLU A 147 -6.84 8.52 -18.09
N ARG A 148 -6.94 9.54 -18.95
CA ARG A 148 -7.27 9.32 -20.37
C ARG A 148 -6.05 9.03 -21.23
N ASN A 149 -4.80 9.14 -20.73
CA ASN A 149 -3.60 9.03 -21.57
C ASN A 149 -2.27 8.64 -20.88
N SER A 150 -2.23 8.20 -19.61
CA SER A 150 -1.01 7.64 -19.01
C SER A 150 -1.12 6.12 -18.94
N VAL A 151 -0.14 5.42 -19.52
CA VAL A 151 0.03 3.98 -19.34
C VAL A 151 0.54 3.76 -17.92
N SER A 152 -0.35 3.83 -16.93
CA SER A 152 -0.09 3.27 -15.61
C SER A 152 -0.29 1.75 -15.72
N PRO A 153 0.60 0.92 -15.15
CA PRO A 153 0.45 -0.53 -15.20
C PRO A 153 -0.90 -0.88 -14.57
N SER A 154 -1.73 -1.61 -15.32
CA SER A 154 -3.04 -2.05 -14.83
C SER A 154 -2.87 -2.82 -13.52
N PRO A 155 -3.59 -2.47 -12.45
CA PRO A 155 -3.48 -3.18 -11.19
C PRO A 155 -3.85 -4.65 -11.40
N THR A 156 -2.99 -5.54 -10.90
CA THR A 156 -3.18 -6.98 -10.90
C THR A 156 -3.85 -7.40 -9.60
N LEU A 157 -5.11 -7.84 -9.68
CA LEU A 157 -5.78 -8.44 -8.53
C LEU A 157 -5.19 -9.83 -8.27
N VAL A 158 -4.69 -10.07 -7.06
CA VAL A 158 -4.24 -11.40 -6.65
C VAL A 158 -5.14 -11.87 -5.51
N ALA A 159 -6.01 -12.85 -5.78
CA ALA A 159 -6.82 -13.48 -4.75
C ALA A 159 -5.96 -14.46 -3.94
N ALA A 160 -5.83 -14.23 -2.64
CA ALA A 160 -5.25 -15.22 -1.73
C ALA A 160 -6.38 -16.19 -1.34
N VAL A 161 -6.27 -17.46 -1.74
CA VAL A 161 -7.18 -18.51 -1.29
C VAL A 161 -6.55 -19.15 -0.05
N SER A 162 -7.08 -18.85 1.13
CA SER A 162 -6.71 -19.57 2.35
C SER A 162 -7.34 -20.97 2.30
N SER A 163 -6.52 -22.02 2.45
CA SER A 163 -6.97 -23.44 2.44
C SER A 163 -7.29 -23.94 3.85
#